data_AF-A0A258L975-F1
#
_entry.id   AF-A0A258L975-F1
#
_cell.length_a   1.000
_cell.length_b   1.000
_cell.length_c   1.000
_cell.angle_alpha   90.00
_cell.angle_beta   90.00
_cell.angle_gamma   90.00
#
_symmetry.space_group_name_H-M   'P 1'
#
loop_
_entity.id
_entity.type
_entity.pdbx_description
1 polymer ?
#
loop_
_entity_poly.entity_id
_entity_poly.type
_entity_poly.pdbx_seq_one_letter_code
_entity_poly.pdbx_strand_id
1 'polypeptide(L)'
;MITLYKSSLLIIISTALMSHSLLATAGDRLLATGGVAQMEGAAGGGLTPWALISGYGTDAQVGGTVFYTQAKTNGGFELDSGGFSVGFNNRVELSISQQKFGFSNTVPSESARMNTMGAKLRLFGDAVYDQDTWLPQVSAGI
;
A
#
# COMPACT_ATOMS: atom_id res chain seq x y z
N MET A 1 15.78 38.32 28.03
CA MET A 1 15.58 36.96 28.58
C MET A 1 14.75 36.02 27.68
N ILE A 2 13.88 36.53 26.79
CA ILE A 2 13.04 35.70 25.89
C ILE A 2 13.79 35.17 24.64
N THR A 3 14.83 35.86 24.17
CA THR A 3 15.57 35.50 22.95
C THR A 3 16.48 34.27 23.12
N LEU A 4 16.98 34.02 24.34
CA LEU A 4 17.81 32.84 24.64
C LEU A 4 16.99 31.53 24.59
N TYR A 5 15.72 31.56 25.03
CA TYR A 5 14.88 30.37 25.08
C TYR A 5 14.48 29.86 23.68
N LYS A 6 14.25 30.77 22.73
CA LYS A 6 14.00 30.43 21.31
C LYS A 6 15.22 29.80 20.62
N SER A 7 16.42 30.30 20.93
CA SER A 7 17.67 29.76 20.37
C SER A 7 17.97 28.36 20.88
N SER A 8 17.75 28.10 22.19
CA SER A 8 17.89 26.76 22.77
C SER A 8 16.87 25.76 22.22
N LEU A 9 15.62 26.18 21.96
CA LEU A 9 14.59 25.32 21.37
C LEU A 9 14.93 24.92 19.92
N LEU A 10 15.48 25.85 19.13
CA LEU A 10 15.93 25.58 17.76
C LEU A 10 17.13 24.62 17.70
N ILE A 11 18.04 24.69 18.68
CA ILE A 11 19.20 23.77 18.76
C ILE A 11 18.77 22.35 19.15
N ILE A 12 17.77 22.20 20.03
CA ILE A 12 17.21 20.88 20.42
C ILE A 12 16.49 20.22 19.24
N ILE A 13 15.74 20.99 18.44
CA ILE A 13 15.08 20.47 17.23
C ILE A 13 16.13 20.04 16.19
N SER A 14 17.20 20.82 15.99
CA SER A 14 18.25 20.49 15.01
C SER A 14 19.10 19.28 15.39
N THR A 15 19.30 19.01 16.69
CA THR A 15 20.05 17.82 17.15
C THR A 15 19.23 16.54 17.09
N ALA A 16 17.90 16.61 17.20
CA ALA A 16 17.01 15.47 17.00
C ALA A 16 16.96 14.96 15.54
N LEU A 17 17.31 15.80 14.55
CA LEU A 17 17.34 15.38 13.14
C LEU A 17 18.65 14.69 12.71
N MET A 18 19.72 14.76 13.51
CA MET A 18 21.07 14.27 13.11
C MET A 18 21.41 12.86 13.60
N SER A 19 20.45 12.16 14.23
CA SER A 19 20.60 10.79 14.73
C SER A 19 20.04 9.75 13.76
N HIS A 20 20.35 9.84 12.46
CA HIS A 20 20.12 8.74 11.53
C HIS A 20 21.45 8.06 11.25
N SER A 21 21.70 6.94 11.94
CA SER A 21 22.73 5.99 11.55
C SER A 21 22.50 5.62 10.08
N LEU A 22 23.47 5.93 9.21
CA LEU A 22 23.55 5.38 7.86
C LEU A 22 23.89 3.89 7.98
N LEU A 23 22.87 3.08 8.30
CA LEU A 23 22.90 1.67 7.98
C LEU A 23 23.03 1.58 6.46
N ALA A 24 24.01 0.81 5.99
CA ALA A 24 24.04 0.39 4.60
C ALA A 24 22.70 -0.31 4.32
N THR A 25 21.79 0.40 3.67
CA THR A 25 20.50 -0.16 3.28
C THR A 25 20.76 -1.10 2.11
N ALA A 26 20.32 -2.35 2.24
CA ALA A 26 20.11 -3.17 1.07
C ALA A 26 19.20 -2.39 0.10
N GLY A 27 19.46 -2.50 -1.20
CA GLY A 27 18.64 -1.81 -2.21
C GLY A 27 17.17 -2.20 -2.10
N ASP A 28 16.30 -1.33 -2.61
CA ASP A 28 14.85 -1.52 -2.64
C ASP A 28 14.46 -2.84 -3.34
N ARG A 29 13.27 -3.36 -3.05
CA ARG A 29 12.73 -4.53 -3.74
C ARG A 29 12.59 -4.23 -5.24
N LEU A 30 12.74 -5.28 -6.06
CA LEU A 30 12.61 -5.18 -7.51
C LEU A 30 11.25 -4.56 -7.88
N LEU A 31 11.24 -3.75 -8.94
CA LEU A 31 9.99 -3.20 -9.48
C LEU A 31 9.00 -4.34 -9.79
N ALA A 32 7.71 -4.03 -9.67
CA ALA A 32 6.60 -4.98 -9.79
C ALA A 32 6.51 -6.10 -8.72
N THR A 33 7.39 -6.15 -7.72
CA THR A 33 7.28 -7.14 -6.61
C THR A 33 6.21 -6.84 -5.56
N GLY A 34 5.60 -5.65 -5.59
CA GLY A 34 4.35 -5.37 -4.89
C GLY A 34 3.12 -6.01 -5.57
N GLY A 35 3.30 -6.56 -6.78
CA GLY A 35 2.22 -7.05 -7.62
C GLY A 35 1.36 -5.92 -8.18
N VAL A 36 0.16 -6.26 -8.62
CA VAL A 36 -0.87 -5.29 -9.05
C VAL A 36 -1.71 -4.90 -7.82
N ALA A 37 -2.44 -3.78 -7.86
CA ALA A 37 -3.45 -3.51 -6.85
C ALA A 37 -4.75 -4.27 -7.18
N GLN A 38 -5.39 -4.85 -6.17
CA GLN A 38 -6.77 -5.35 -6.25
C GLN A 38 -7.76 -4.17 -6.29
N MET A 39 -9.00 -4.40 -6.76
CA MET A 39 -10.04 -3.36 -6.76
C MET A 39 -10.43 -2.90 -5.35
N GLU A 40 -10.24 -3.77 -4.36
CA GLU A 40 -10.43 -3.54 -2.93
C GLU A 40 -9.22 -2.82 -2.29
N GLY A 41 -8.15 -2.60 -3.07
CA GLY A 41 -6.97 -1.82 -2.72
C GLY A 41 -5.82 -2.56 -2.05
N ALA A 42 -6.00 -3.84 -1.74
CA ALA A 42 -4.91 -4.71 -1.30
C ALA A 42 -3.86 -4.91 -2.42
N ALA A 43 -2.59 -5.06 -2.05
CA ALA A 43 -1.52 -5.41 -2.99
C ALA A 43 -1.56 -6.90 -3.36
N GLY A 44 -0.68 -7.36 -4.26
CA GLY A 44 -0.67 -8.75 -4.70
C GLY A 44 -1.88 -9.10 -5.60
N GLY A 45 -2.20 -8.22 -6.52
CA GLY A 45 -3.27 -8.33 -7.50
C GLY A 45 -3.09 -9.48 -8.50
N GLY A 46 -4.19 -9.99 -9.05
CA GLY A 46 -4.20 -11.07 -10.05
C GLY A 46 -5.51 -11.86 -10.04
N LEU A 47 -5.63 -12.89 -10.91
CA LEU A 47 -6.76 -13.83 -10.90
C LEU A 47 -6.92 -14.54 -9.56
N THR A 48 -5.79 -14.79 -8.89
CA THR A 48 -5.72 -15.26 -7.51
C THR A 48 -4.87 -14.25 -6.74
N PRO A 49 -5.33 -13.75 -5.59
CA PRO A 49 -4.54 -12.83 -4.77
C PRO A 49 -3.22 -13.46 -4.34
N TRP A 50 -2.13 -12.70 -4.47
CA TRP A 50 -0.80 -13.10 -4.03
C TRP A 50 -0.55 -12.62 -2.61
N ALA A 51 0.33 -13.32 -1.91
CA ALA A 51 0.63 -13.05 -0.51
C ALA A 51 1.47 -11.77 -0.26
N LEU A 52 1.74 -10.99 -1.31
CA LEU A 52 2.62 -9.82 -1.30
C LEU A 52 2.06 -8.67 -0.47
N ILE A 53 2.99 -7.88 0.08
CA ILE A 53 2.74 -6.66 0.85
C ILE A 53 3.09 -5.44 -0.01
N SER A 54 2.25 -4.41 0.10
CA SER A 54 2.35 -3.14 -0.63
C SER A 54 3.68 -2.43 -0.45
N GLY A 55 4.12 -1.77 -1.51
CA GLY A 55 5.36 -1.00 -1.56
C GLY A 55 6.55 -1.78 -2.12
N TYR A 56 7.60 -1.02 -2.44
CA TYR A 56 8.86 -1.52 -3.00
C TYR A 56 10.01 -1.47 -1.99
N GLY A 57 9.70 -1.21 -0.71
CA GLY A 57 10.72 -1.16 0.32
C GLY A 57 11.21 -2.53 0.76
N THR A 58 12.39 -2.58 1.38
CA THR A 58 12.96 -3.76 2.03
C THR A 58 12.13 -4.20 3.25
N ASP A 59 12.56 -5.27 3.92
CA ASP A 59 11.94 -5.83 5.13
C ASP A 59 11.92 -4.87 6.34
N ALA A 60 12.73 -3.82 6.32
CA ALA A 60 12.77 -2.80 7.38
C ALA A 60 12.01 -1.50 7.03
N GLN A 61 11.47 -1.38 5.82
CA GLN A 61 10.94 -0.12 5.30
C GLN A 61 9.41 -0.06 5.29
N VAL A 62 8.90 1.16 5.32
CA VAL A 62 7.48 1.45 5.08
C VAL A 62 7.34 1.91 3.63
N GLY A 63 6.45 1.26 2.89
CA GLY A 63 6.18 1.56 1.49
C GLY A 63 4.68 1.68 1.24
N GLY A 64 4.29 2.32 0.15
CA GLY A 64 2.89 2.46 -0.19
C GLY A 64 2.65 2.40 -1.69
N THR A 65 1.40 2.21 -2.06
CA THR A 65 0.94 2.19 -3.46
C THR A 65 -0.42 2.86 -3.56
N VAL A 66 -0.62 3.62 -4.63
CA VAL A 66 -1.91 4.21 -4.99
C VAL A 66 -2.33 3.65 -6.34
N PHE A 67 -3.63 3.50 -6.57
CA PHE A 67 -4.15 3.08 -7.86
C PHE A 67 -5.46 3.77 -8.20
N TYR A 68 -5.75 3.82 -9.49
CA TYR A 68 -7.02 4.24 -10.04
C TYR A 68 -7.32 3.39 -11.28
N THR A 69 -8.56 2.98 -11.43
CA THR A 69 -9.04 2.14 -12.52
C THR A 69 -10.41 2.64 -12.96
N GLN A 70 -10.59 2.72 -14.28
CA GLN A 70 -11.86 3.08 -14.89
C GLN A 70 -12.22 2.04 -15.95
N ALA A 71 -13.47 1.58 -15.93
CA ALA A 71 -14.03 0.70 -16.96
C ALA A 71 -15.38 1.23 -17.45
N LYS A 72 -15.58 1.22 -18.78
CA LYS A 72 -16.80 1.68 -19.45
C LYS A 72 -17.30 0.61 -20.39
N THR A 73 -18.61 0.39 -20.39
CA THR A 73 -19.27 -0.55 -21.30
C THR A 73 -20.07 0.22 -22.36
N ASN A 74 -20.24 -0.36 -23.55
CA ASN A 74 -21.06 0.21 -24.63
C ASN A 74 -22.53 0.46 -24.21
N GLY A 75 -23.04 -0.31 -23.23
CA GLY A 75 -24.35 -0.11 -22.61
C GLY A 75 -24.41 1.05 -21.60
N GLY A 76 -23.34 1.84 -21.48
CA GLY A 76 -23.27 3.05 -20.66
C GLY A 76 -23.01 2.82 -19.16
N PHE A 77 -22.71 1.59 -18.74
CA PHE A 77 -22.25 1.29 -17.37
C PHE A 77 -20.82 1.80 -17.18
N GLU A 78 -20.59 2.46 -16.05
CA GLU A 78 -19.29 3.03 -15.69
C GLU A 78 -18.88 2.53 -14.32
N LEU A 79 -17.62 2.11 -14.20
CA LEU A 79 -17.00 1.67 -12.97
C LEU A 79 -15.74 2.52 -12.75
N ASP A 80 -15.71 3.27 -11.67
CA ASP A 80 -14.53 3.97 -11.16
C ASP A 80 -14.10 3.30 -9.86
N SER A 81 -12.84 2.91 -9.75
CA SER A 81 -12.25 2.40 -8.51
C SER A 81 -10.92 3.08 -8.25
N GLY A 82 -10.70 3.52 -7.01
CA GLY A 82 -9.43 4.08 -6.59
C GLY A 82 -9.16 3.80 -5.14
N GLY A 83 -7.89 3.73 -4.79
CA GLY A 83 -7.48 3.42 -3.43
C GLY A 83 -6.00 3.54 -3.23
N PHE A 84 -5.59 3.27 -1.99
CA PHE A 84 -4.19 3.18 -1.65
C PHE A 84 -3.98 2.15 -0.55
N SER A 85 -2.74 1.68 -0.46
CA SER A 85 -2.29 0.78 0.59
C SER A 85 -0.92 1.20 1.10
N VAL A 86 -0.66 0.86 2.35
CA VAL A 86 0.62 1.08 3.03
C VAL A 86 1.06 -0.25 3.64
N GLY A 87 2.27 -0.66 3.30
CA GLY A 87 2.97 -1.81 3.86
C GLY A 87 4.02 -1.37 4.87
N PHE A 88 4.07 -2.05 6.00
CA PHE A 88 5.04 -1.85 7.06
C PHE A 88 5.94 -3.08 7.15
N ASN A 89 7.25 -2.87 6.99
CA ASN A 89 8.29 -3.87 7.24
C ASN A 89 8.09 -5.18 6.47
N ASN A 90 7.53 -5.08 5.25
CA ASN A 90 7.08 -6.22 4.47
C ASN A 90 6.27 -7.25 5.31
N ARG A 91 5.51 -6.81 6.32
CA ARG A 91 4.84 -7.72 7.28
C ARG A 91 3.36 -7.45 7.39
N VAL A 92 2.99 -6.18 7.52
CA VAL A 92 1.60 -5.74 7.68
C VAL A 92 1.26 -4.80 6.54
N GLU A 93 0.07 -4.97 5.97
CA GLU A 93 -0.50 -4.07 4.99
C GLU A 93 -1.85 -3.55 5.51
N LEU A 94 -2.09 -2.26 5.32
CA LEU A 94 -3.39 -1.65 5.48
C LEU A 94 -3.80 -1.06 4.14
N SER A 95 -5.05 -1.28 3.74
CA SER A 95 -5.58 -0.80 2.47
C SER A 95 -6.93 -0.14 2.65
N ILE A 96 -7.17 0.91 1.87
CA ILE A 96 -8.50 1.47 1.70
C ILE A 96 -8.77 1.68 0.22
N SER A 97 -10.00 1.42 -0.21
CA SER A 97 -10.45 1.72 -1.56
C SER A 97 -11.89 2.20 -1.59
N GLN A 98 -12.23 2.82 -2.71
CA GLN A 98 -13.56 3.24 -3.02
C GLN A 98 -13.89 2.88 -4.46
N GLN A 99 -15.04 2.25 -4.61
CA GLN A 99 -15.61 1.89 -5.89
C GLN A 99 -16.92 2.62 -6.08
N LYS A 100 -17.11 3.19 -7.26
CA LYS A 100 -18.36 3.79 -7.72
C LYS A 100 -18.80 3.07 -8.99
N PHE A 101 -20.01 2.52 -8.98
CA PHE A 101 -20.61 1.84 -10.11
C PHE A 101 -21.88 2.58 -10.56
N GLY A 102 -21.89 3.10 -11.79
CA GLY A 102 -23.02 3.80 -12.39
C GLY A 102 -23.92 2.85 -13.20
N PHE A 103 -25.23 2.91 -12.98
CA PHE A 103 -26.21 2.00 -13.57
C PHE A 103 -26.73 2.39 -14.96
N SER A 104 -26.20 3.48 -15.53
CA SER A 104 -26.64 4.00 -16.83
C SER A 104 -28.17 4.20 -16.89
N ASN A 105 -28.79 3.86 -18.02
CA ASN A 105 -30.23 3.93 -18.24
C ASN A 105 -31.03 2.83 -17.51
N THR A 106 -30.37 1.85 -16.88
CA THR A 106 -31.06 0.79 -16.12
C THR A 106 -31.67 1.34 -14.83
N VAL A 107 -30.95 2.26 -14.18
CA VAL A 107 -31.47 3.09 -13.08
C VAL A 107 -30.94 4.51 -13.33
N PRO A 108 -31.74 5.39 -13.97
CA PRO A 108 -31.28 6.67 -14.44
C PRO A 108 -30.62 7.51 -13.34
N SER A 109 -29.43 8.03 -13.63
CA SER A 109 -28.66 8.91 -12.74
C SER A 109 -28.29 8.33 -11.37
N GLU A 110 -28.38 7.01 -11.19
CA GLU A 110 -28.01 6.36 -9.93
C GLU A 110 -26.64 5.68 -9.99
N SER A 111 -25.99 5.64 -8.84
CA SER A 111 -24.71 4.95 -8.67
C SER A 111 -24.60 4.29 -7.31
N ALA A 112 -24.06 3.07 -7.28
CA ALA A 112 -23.68 2.40 -6.06
C ALA A 112 -22.25 2.78 -5.68
N ARG A 113 -22.03 3.12 -4.41
CA ARG A 113 -20.71 3.41 -3.86
C ARG A 113 -20.37 2.42 -2.76
N MET A 114 -19.21 1.80 -2.86
CA MET A 114 -18.67 0.87 -1.87
C MET A 114 -17.33 1.40 -1.39
N ASN A 115 -17.14 1.48 -0.08
CA ASN A 115 -15.84 1.73 0.51
C ASN A 115 -15.37 0.42 1.14
N THR A 116 -14.13 0.05 0.86
CA THR A 116 -13.51 -1.14 1.40
C THR A 116 -12.31 -0.74 2.24
N MET A 117 -12.16 -1.39 3.38
CA MET A 117 -10.97 -1.29 4.22
C MET A 117 -10.46 -2.71 4.41
N GLY A 118 -9.14 -2.88 4.34
CA GLY A 118 -8.53 -4.18 4.46
C GLY A 118 -7.27 -4.14 5.30
N ALA A 119 -6.96 -5.29 5.88
CA ALA A 119 -5.71 -5.52 6.59
C ALA A 119 -5.15 -6.88 6.18
N LYS A 120 -3.85 -6.95 5.93
CA LYS A 120 -3.18 -8.20 5.55
C LYS A 120 -1.89 -8.36 6.33
N LEU A 121 -1.66 -9.58 6.81
CA LEU A 121 -0.49 -9.96 7.59
C LEU A 121 0.25 -11.10 6.89
N ARG A 122 1.52 -10.89 6.57
CA ARG A 122 2.43 -11.96 6.16
C ARG A 122 2.74 -12.84 7.36
N LEU A 123 2.46 -14.14 7.22
CA LEU A 123 2.66 -15.13 8.28
C LEU A 123 4.10 -15.64 8.27
N PHE A 124 4.59 -16.07 7.11
CA PHE A 124 5.95 -16.58 6.90
C PHE A 124 6.35 -16.53 5.41
N GLY A 125 7.64 -16.72 5.16
CA GLY A 125 8.26 -16.71 3.84
C GLY A 125 8.40 -15.34 3.20
N ASP A 126 9.36 -15.19 2.30
CA ASP A 126 9.58 -13.99 1.50
C ASP A 126 9.73 -14.35 0.01
N ALA A 127 8.80 -13.86 -0.82
CA ALA A 127 8.80 -14.16 -2.25
C ALA A 127 10.03 -13.60 -2.99
N VAL A 128 10.69 -12.58 -2.44
CA VAL A 128 11.87 -11.95 -3.05
C VAL A 128 13.15 -12.46 -2.42
N TYR A 129 13.20 -12.60 -1.10
CA TYR A 129 14.45 -12.89 -0.38
C TYR A 129 14.66 -14.37 -0.03
N ASP A 130 13.61 -15.18 0.13
CA ASP A 130 13.73 -16.60 0.52
C ASP A 130 13.73 -17.55 -0.70
N GLN A 131 14.46 -17.21 -1.76
CA GLN A 131 14.48 -17.98 -3.03
C GLN A 131 15.17 -19.35 -2.93
N ASP A 132 15.99 -19.55 -1.91
CA ASP A 132 16.70 -20.79 -1.60
C ASP A 132 15.86 -21.75 -0.73
N THR A 133 14.71 -21.28 -0.23
CA THR A 133 13.83 -22.04 0.66
C THR A 133 12.60 -22.53 -0.10
N TRP A 134 12.13 -23.73 0.23
CA TRP A 134 10.95 -24.34 -0.41
C TRP A 134 9.61 -23.78 0.13
N LEU A 135 9.67 -22.91 1.14
CA LEU A 135 8.50 -22.32 1.78
C LEU A 135 8.03 -21.12 0.95
N PRO A 136 6.77 -21.11 0.50
CA PRO A 136 6.23 -19.94 -0.18
C PRO A 136 5.97 -18.82 0.83
N GLN A 137 5.86 -17.59 0.32
CA GLN A 137 5.28 -16.51 1.10
C GLN A 137 3.79 -16.76 1.32
N VAL A 138 3.35 -16.72 2.57
CA VAL A 138 1.95 -16.89 2.96
C VAL A 138 1.49 -15.69 3.77
N SER A 139 0.30 -15.19 3.47
CA SER A 139 -0.35 -14.11 4.22
C SER A 139 -1.84 -14.39 4.40
N ALA A 140 -2.42 -13.78 5.42
CA ALA A 140 -3.84 -13.79 5.70
C ALA A 140 -4.34 -12.34 5.76
N GLY A 141 -5.54 -12.08 5.26
CA GLY A 141 -6.13 -10.74 5.30
C GLY A 141 -7.63 -10.76 5.45
N ILE A 142 -8.17 -9.60 5.81
CA ILE A 142 -9.59 -9.28 5.94
C ILE A 142 -9.94 -8.02 5.16
#